data_AF-A0A1G3ACJ4-F1
#
_entry.id   AF-A0A1G3ACJ4-F1
#
_cell.length_a   1.000
_cell.length_b   1.000
_cell.length_c   1.000
_cell.angle_alpha   90.00
_cell.angle_beta   90.00
_cell.angle_gamma   90.00
#
_symmetry.space_group_name_H-M   'P 1'
#
loop_
_entity.id
_entity.type
_entity.pdbx_description
1 polymer ?
#
loop_
_entity_poly.entity_id
_entity_poly.type
_entity_poly.pdbx_seq_one_letter_code
_entity_poly.pdbx_strand_id
1 'polypeptide(L)'
;MTAVEQNLKNQLNARINQAEQDLRIILANAVFRNPLSLVRDAQQHLDELAAGLVEVIKGLLTEARQKVSTGYERVVRIEPHRLLGRKTVELNDLQSRANASVSSVISQCQMQLTAQANRLAALNPKSVLQRGYSITTSKQTGSLVRAAKDVRPGEELITELADENLIESKVIKT
;
A
#
# COMPACT_ATOMS: atom_id res chain seq x y z
N MET A 1 -21.93 55.68 -101.00
CA MET A 1 -21.45 54.40 -100.44
C MET A 1 -20.02 54.61 -99.98
N THR A 2 -19.90 55.18 -98.79
CA THR A 2 -19.18 56.43 -98.56
C THR A 2 -18.66 56.42 -97.14
N ALA A 3 -17.34 56.44 -96.95
CA ALA A 3 -16.55 56.69 -95.73
C ALA A 3 -16.92 55.90 -94.43
N VAL A 4 -18.20 55.85 -94.06
CA VAL A 4 -18.77 55.12 -92.93
C VAL A 4 -18.54 53.61 -93.03
N GLU A 5 -18.76 53.00 -94.20
CA GLU A 5 -18.47 51.56 -94.42
C GLU A 5 -16.99 51.25 -94.24
N GLN A 6 -16.12 52.15 -94.72
CA GLN A 6 -14.67 51.99 -94.60
C GLN A 6 -14.18 52.18 -93.15
N ASN A 7 -14.77 53.13 -92.41
CA ASN A 7 -14.47 53.35 -91.00
C ASN A 7 -14.96 52.17 -90.14
N LEU A 8 -16.18 51.68 -90.40
CA LEU A 8 -16.72 50.49 -89.73
C LEU A 8 -15.83 49.26 -89.98
N LYS A 9 -15.40 49.04 -91.22
CA LYS A 9 -14.48 47.96 -91.58
C LYS A 9 -13.14 48.07 -90.86
N ASN A 10 -12.59 49.29 -90.76
CA ASN A 10 -11.34 49.53 -90.04
C ASN A 10 -11.49 49.31 -88.52
N GLN A 11 -12.59 49.75 -87.91
CA GLN A 11 -12.86 49.50 -86.48
C GLN A 11 -13.12 48.03 -86.18
N LEU A 12 -13.81 47.31 -87.08
CA LEU A 12 -14.04 45.87 -86.95
C LEU A 12 -12.70 45.12 -87.03
N ASN A 13 -11.86 45.45 -88.02
CA ASN A 13 -10.53 44.87 -88.16
C ASN A 13 -9.64 45.18 -86.95
N ALA A 14 -9.70 46.40 -86.41
CA ALA A 14 -8.96 46.76 -85.20
C ALA A 14 -9.42 45.93 -83.98
N ARG A 15 -10.73 45.72 -83.81
CA ARG A 15 -11.27 44.87 -82.74
C ARG A 15 -10.90 43.40 -82.90
N ILE A 16 -10.93 42.88 -84.12
CA ILE A 16 -10.51 41.49 -84.41
C ILE A 16 -9.02 41.33 -84.09
N ASN A 17 -8.17 42.26 -84.55
CA ASN A 17 -6.74 42.22 -84.27
C ASN A 17 -6.44 42.32 -82.77
N GLN A 18 -7.16 43.18 -82.03
CA GLN A 18 -7.01 43.28 -80.58
C GLN A 18 -7.43 41.98 -79.89
N ALA A 19 -8.58 41.40 -80.27
CA ALA A 19 -9.05 40.13 -79.72
C ALA A 19 -8.09 38.96 -80.03
N GLU A 20 -7.48 38.95 -81.22
CA GLU A 20 -6.45 37.97 -81.58
C GLU A 20 -5.17 38.13 -80.74
N GLN A 21 -4.75 39.37 -80.48
CA GLN A 21 -3.60 39.65 -79.61
C GLN A 21 -3.89 39.23 -78.16
N ASP A 22 -5.05 39.57 -77.63
CA ASP A 22 -5.47 39.20 -76.27
C ASP A 22 -5.55 37.67 -76.12
N LEU A 23 -6.12 36.98 -77.12
CA LEU A 23 -6.17 35.52 -77.16
C LEU A 23 -4.77 34.90 -77.21
N ARG A 24 -3.85 35.47 -77.99
CA ARG A 24 -2.45 35.00 -78.03
C ARG A 24 -1.76 35.15 -76.68
N ILE A 25 -2.01 36.24 -75.94
CA ILE A 25 -1.43 36.46 -74.60
C ILE A 25 -1.99 35.43 -73.61
N ILE A 26 -3.30 35.18 -73.63
CA ILE A 26 -3.95 34.17 -72.77
C ILE A 26 -3.40 32.77 -73.08
N LEU A 27 -3.33 32.39 -74.35
CA LEU A 27 -2.77 31.11 -74.78
C LEU A 27 -1.24 31.02 -74.64
N ALA A 28 -0.55 32.15 -74.47
CA ALA A 28 0.87 32.15 -74.16
C ALA A 28 1.17 31.80 -72.69
N ASN A 29 0.19 31.96 -71.80
CA ASN A 29 0.33 31.62 -70.39
C ASN A 29 0.43 30.09 -70.20
N ALA A 30 1.44 29.65 -69.46
CA ALA A 30 1.74 28.24 -69.21
C ALA A 30 0.55 27.47 -68.61
N VAL A 31 -0.29 28.15 -67.82
CA VAL A 31 -1.51 27.59 -67.22
C VAL A 31 -2.52 27.14 -68.28
N PHE A 32 -2.66 27.89 -69.38
CA PHE A 32 -3.60 27.56 -70.46
C PHE A 32 -2.98 26.73 -71.58
N ARG A 33 -1.64 26.68 -71.66
CA ARG A 33 -0.92 25.77 -72.58
C ARG A 33 -1.00 24.31 -72.14
N ASN A 34 -0.98 24.06 -70.83
CA ASN A 34 -1.09 22.70 -70.30
C ASN A 34 -1.87 22.68 -68.97
N PRO A 35 -3.17 22.98 -68.97
CA PRO A 35 -3.97 23.02 -67.74
C PRO A 35 -4.03 21.66 -67.03
N LEU A 36 -3.85 20.57 -67.78
CA LEU A 36 -3.83 19.22 -67.23
C LEU A 36 -2.56 18.91 -66.44
N SER A 37 -1.43 19.60 -66.67
CA SER A 37 -0.21 19.35 -65.90
C SER A 37 -0.38 19.76 -64.44
N LEU A 38 -1.02 20.91 -64.17
CA LEU A 38 -1.28 21.37 -62.81
C LEU A 38 -2.14 20.38 -62.01
N VAL A 39 -3.15 19.79 -62.65
CA VAL A 39 -3.99 18.76 -62.03
C VAL A 39 -3.20 17.48 -61.80
N ARG A 40 -2.35 17.06 -62.76
CA ARG A 40 -1.50 15.88 -62.62
C ARG A 40 -0.46 16.04 -61.53
N ASP A 41 0.16 17.21 -61.43
CA ASP A 41 1.16 17.51 -60.39
C ASP A 41 0.50 17.49 -59.00
N ALA A 42 -0.71 18.06 -58.88
CA ALA A 42 -1.49 17.99 -57.65
C ALA A 42 -1.95 16.56 -57.30
N GLN A 43 -2.34 15.77 -58.30
CA GLN A 43 -2.68 14.34 -58.13
C GLN A 43 -1.45 13.55 -57.64
N GLN A 44 -0.30 13.75 -58.27
CA GLN A 44 0.95 13.10 -57.86
C GLN A 44 1.33 13.47 -56.42
N HIS A 45 1.22 14.75 -56.05
CA HIS A 45 1.47 15.19 -54.67
C HIS A 45 0.52 14.53 -53.67
N LEU A 46 -0.77 14.39 -54.04
CA LEU A 46 -1.75 13.71 -53.20
C LEU A 46 -1.40 12.22 -53.02
N ASP A 47 -0.97 11.54 -54.09
CA ASP A 47 -0.57 10.14 -54.06
C ASP A 47 0.67 9.93 -53.18
N GLU A 48 1.68 10.81 -53.30
CA GLU A 48 2.88 10.80 -52.46
C GLU A 48 2.54 11.01 -50.98
N LEU A 49 1.67 11.98 -50.66
CA LEU A 49 1.22 12.23 -49.30
C LEU A 49 0.39 11.07 -48.74
N ALA A 50 -0.50 10.48 -49.56
CA ALA A 50 -1.31 9.34 -49.16
C ALA A 50 -0.44 8.11 -48.87
N ALA A 51 0.54 7.82 -49.74
CA ALA A 51 1.50 6.74 -49.52
C ALA A 51 2.33 6.96 -48.26
N GLY A 52 2.83 8.19 -48.06
CA GLY A 52 3.58 8.56 -46.85
C GLY A 52 2.75 8.41 -45.57
N LEU A 53 1.49 8.85 -45.59
CA LEU A 53 0.58 8.71 -44.46
C LEU A 53 0.34 7.24 -44.09
N VAL A 54 0.10 6.38 -45.09
CA VAL A 54 -0.09 4.94 -44.86
C VAL A 54 1.13 4.32 -44.21
N GLU A 55 2.33 4.66 -44.66
CA GLU A 55 3.57 4.11 -44.10
C GLU A 55 3.81 4.58 -42.67
N VAL A 56 3.59 5.86 -42.38
CA VAL A 56 3.67 6.40 -41.01
C VAL A 56 2.67 5.72 -40.08
N ILE A 57 1.41 5.56 -40.51
CA ILE A 57 0.38 4.89 -39.70
C ILE A 57 0.76 3.44 -39.41
N LYS A 58 1.28 2.70 -40.40
CA LYS A 58 1.76 1.32 -40.21
C LYS A 58 2.92 1.26 -39.23
N GLY A 59 3.87 2.17 -39.33
CA GLY A 59 5.00 2.29 -38.40
C GLY A 59 4.52 2.52 -36.97
N LEU A 60 3.66 3.51 -36.76
CA LEU A 60 3.09 3.84 -35.45
C LEU A 60 2.32 2.66 -34.84
N LEU A 61 1.51 1.97 -35.64
CA LEU A 61 0.74 0.82 -35.17
C LEU A 61 1.65 -0.36 -34.79
N THR A 62 2.70 -0.59 -35.56
CA THR A 62 3.69 -1.65 -35.29
C THR A 62 4.45 -1.36 -34.00
N GLU A 63 4.90 -0.13 -33.80
CA GLU A 63 5.58 0.30 -32.58
C GLU A 63 4.66 0.19 -31.35
N ALA A 64 3.40 0.62 -31.48
CA ALA A 64 2.41 0.52 -30.42
C ALA A 64 2.16 -0.95 -30.03
N ARG A 65 1.99 -1.84 -31.03
CA ARG A 65 1.83 -3.29 -30.79
C ARG A 65 3.05 -3.89 -30.10
N GLN A 66 4.26 -3.52 -30.52
CA GLN A 66 5.50 -3.99 -29.90
C GLN A 66 5.62 -3.53 -28.44
N LYS A 67 5.29 -2.27 -28.15
CA LYS A 67 5.27 -1.74 -26.77
C LYS A 67 4.29 -2.52 -25.89
N VAL A 68 3.08 -2.79 -26.39
CA VAL A 68 2.08 -3.59 -25.66
C VAL A 68 2.55 -5.02 -25.44
N SER A 69 3.09 -5.70 -26.46
CA SER A 69 3.60 -7.08 -26.34
C SER A 69 4.73 -7.17 -25.33
N THR A 70 5.70 -6.27 -25.41
CA THR A 70 6.86 -6.24 -24.50
C THR A 70 6.41 -5.94 -23.06
N GLY A 71 5.44 -5.05 -22.88
CA GLY A 71 4.84 -4.76 -21.57
C GLY A 71 4.10 -5.97 -21.00
N TYR A 72 3.32 -6.65 -21.83
CA TYR A 72 2.59 -7.87 -21.46
C TYR A 72 3.54 -9.00 -21.05
N GLU A 73 4.58 -9.29 -21.83
CA GLU A 73 5.58 -10.31 -21.50
C GLU A 73 6.29 -10.04 -20.17
N ARG A 74 6.62 -8.77 -19.88
CA ARG A 74 7.21 -8.38 -18.59
C ARG A 74 6.26 -8.66 -17.43
N VAL A 75 4.97 -8.35 -17.58
CA VAL A 75 3.95 -8.60 -16.56
C VAL A 75 3.71 -10.11 -16.40
N VAL A 76 3.62 -10.88 -17.47
CA VAL A 76 3.44 -12.33 -17.39
C VAL A 76 4.64 -13.00 -16.73
N ARG A 77 5.87 -12.57 -17.03
CA ARG A 77 7.10 -13.16 -16.47
C ARG A 77 7.21 -13.03 -14.96
N ILE A 78 6.70 -11.96 -14.36
CA ILE A 78 6.68 -11.79 -12.90
C ILE A 78 5.55 -12.60 -12.23
N GLU A 79 4.67 -13.21 -13.03
CA GLU A 79 3.50 -14.00 -12.59
C GLU A 79 2.85 -13.39 -11.34
N PRO A 80 2.26 -12.19 -11.43
CA PRO A 80 1.90 -11.37 -10.27
C PRO A 80 1.02 -12.13 -9.28
N HIS A 81 0.07 -12.92 -9.79
CA HIS A 81 -0.79 -13.77 -8.98
C HIS A 81 -0.03 -14.83 -8.19
N ARG A 82 1.01 -15.44 -8.78
CA ARG A 82 1.85 -16.43 -8.10
C ARG A 82 2.75 -15.77 -7.07
N LEU A 83 3.34 -14.61 -7.40
CA LEU A 83 4.14 -13.83 -6.45
C LEU A 83 3.31 -13.38 -5.24
N LEU A 84 2.13 -12.83 -5.48
CA LEU A 84 1.19 -12.42 -4.43
C LEU A 84 0.76 -13.62 -3.60
N GLY A 85 0.37 -14.74 -4.23
CA GLY A 85 0.00 -15.96 -3.52
C GLY A 85 1.12 -16.45 -2.60
N ARG A 86 2.36 -16.50 -3.08
CA ARG A 86 3.53 -16.88 -2.27
C ARG A 86 3.74 -15.92 -1.09
N LYS A 87 3.65 -14.61 -1.33
CA LYS A 87 3.84 -13.60 -0.28
C LYS A 87 2.72 -13.60 0.75
N THR A 88 1.48 -13.84 0.34
CA THR A 88 0.34 -14.02 1.26
C THR A 88 0.55 -15.25 2.15
N VAL A 89 0.98 -16.38 1.59
CA VAL A 89 1.28 -17.59 2.38
C VAL A 89 2.43 -17.32 3.37
N GLU A 90 3.50 -16.68 2.93
CA GLU A 90 4.64 -16.31 3.79
C GLU A 90 4.22 -15.40 4.94
N LEU A 91 3.40 -14.37 4.67
CA LEU A 91 2.87 -13.48 5.71
C LEU A 91 1.98 -14.24 6.71
N ASN A 92 1.12 -15.14 6.24
CA ASN A 92 0.26 -15.93 7.12
C ASN A 92 1.06 -16.89 8.02
N ASP A 93 2.12 -17.51 7.50
CA ASP A 93 3.03 -18.34 8.30
C ASP A 93 3.74 -17.52 9.38
N LEU A 94 4.35 -16.39 8.98
CA LEU A 94 5.04 -15.48 9.90
C LEU A 94 4.10 -14.97 11.00
N GLN A 95 2.88 -14.58 10.64
CA GLN A 95 1.87 -14.13 11.60
C GLN A 95 1.49 -15.25 12.58
N SER A 96 1.27 -16.46 12.07
CA SER A 96 0.89 -17.62 12.90
C SER A 96 2.00 -17.97 13.89
N ARG A 97 3.25 -17.97 13.42
CA ARG A 97 4.44 -18.23 14.26
C ARG A 97 4.66 -17.14 15.31
N ALA A 98 4.47 -15.87 14.93
CA ALA A 98 4.57 -14.76 15.87
C ALA A 98 3.51 -14.87 16.98
N ASN A 99 2.25 -15.14 16.61
CA ASN A 99 1.15 -15.31 17.56
C ASN A 99 1.40 -16.48 18.51
N ALA A 100 1.86 -17.62 17.99
CA ALA A 100 2.20 -18.79 18.80
C ALA A 100 3.34 -18.51 19.78
N SER A 101 4.39 -17.83 19.31
CA SER A 101 5.55 -17.45 20.14
C SER A 101 5.14 -16.50 21.27
N VAL A 102 4.39 -15.44 20.95
CA VAL A 102 3.88 -14.48 21.94
C VAL A 102 3.01 -15.18 22.98
N SER A 103 2.09 -16.04 22.55
CA SER A 103 1.22 -16.79 23.45
C SER A 103 2.00 -17.71 24.39
N SER A 104 3.04 -18.37 23.87
CA SER A 104 3.93 -19.23 24.66
C SER A 104 4.70 -18.43 25.71
N VAL A 105 5.28 -17.29 25.33
CA VAL A 105 6.01 -16.40 26.27
C VAL A 105 5.09 -15.89 27.37
N ILE A 106 3.89 -15.42 27.02
CA ILE A 106 2.91 -14.92 28.00
C ILE A 106 2.51 -16.04 28.98
N SER A 107 2.22 -17.23 28.47
CA SER A 107 1.86 -18.39 29.31
C SER A 107 2.99 -18.78 30.25
N GLN A 108 4.23 -18.78 29.77
CA GLN A 108 5.40 -19.07 30.59
C GLN A 108 5.61 -18.02 31.70
N CYS A 109 5.47 -16.74 31.38
CA CYS A 109 5.54 -15.65 32.36
C CYS A 109 4.43 -15.76 33.42
N GLN A 110 3.20 -16.10 33.02
CA GLN A 110 2.10 -16.31 33.95
C GLN A 110 2.39 -17.48 34.91
N MET A 111 2.85 -18.62 34.39
CA MET A 111 3.22 -19.76 35.24
C MET A 111 4.34 -19.42 36.24
N GLN A 112 5.37 -18.69 35.79
CA GLN A 112 6.45 -18.23 36.66
C GLN A 112 5.94 -17.27 37.74
N LEU A 113 5.10 -16.30 37.36
CA LEU A 113 4.51 -15.35 38.29
C LEU A 113 3.66 -16.05 39.36
N THR A 114 2.80 -16.98 38.95
CA THR A 114 1.98 -17.78 39.88
C THR A 114 2.84 -18.63 40.81
N ALA A 115 3.91 -19.25 40.31
CA ALA A 115 4.83 -20.02 41.14
C ALA A 115 5.54 -19.14 42.19
N GLN A 116 5.99 -17.94 41.81
CA GLN A 116 6.64 -17.02 42.75
C GLN A 116 5.65 -16.44 43.75
N ALA A 117 4.42 -16.12 43.33
CA ALA A 117 3.35 -15.69 44.23
C ALA A 117 3.03 -16.77 45.28
N ASN A 118 2.92 -18.03 44.86
CA ASN A 118 2.68 -19.16 45.78
C ASN A 118 3.84 -19.37 46.76
N ARG A 119 5.09 -19.22 46.30
CA ARG A 119 6.27 -19.27 47.18
C ARG A 119 6.28 -18.14 48.20
N LEU A 120 5.97 -16.92 47.77
CA LEU A 120 5.87 -15.76 48.66
C LEU A 120 4.78 -15.97 49.72
N ALA A 121 3.61 -16.49 49.31
CA ALA A 121 2.53 -16.83 50.22
C ALA A 121 2.94 -17.91 51.24
N ALA A 122 3.68 -18.94 50.81
CA ALA A 122 4.17 -20.00 51.68
C ALA A 122 5.25 -19.53 52.66
N LEU A 123 6.02 -18.49 52.31
CA LEU A 123 7.02 -17.87 53.19
C LEU A 123 6.40 -16.95 54.25
N ASN A 124 5.10 -16.62 54.15
CA ASN A 124 4.43 -15.85 55.19
C ASN A 124 4.31 -16.72 56.46
N PRO A 125 5.03 -16.40 57.57
CA PRO A 125 5.00 -17.20 58.78
C PRO A 125 3.59 -17.28 59.40
N LYS A 126 2.73 -16.30 59.11
CA LYS A 126 1.33 -16.28 59.56
C LYS A 126 0.41 -17.18 58.74
N SER A 127 0.86 -17.68 57.58
CA SER A 127 0.06 -18.62 56.77
C SER A 127 -0.16 -19.96 57.49
N VAL A 128 0.67 -20.30 58.48
CA VAL A 128 0.44 -21.47 59.35
C VAL A 128 -0.74 -21.26 60.29
N LEU A 129 -1.10 -20.02 60.63
CA LEU A 129 -2.26 -19.73 61.48
C LEU A 129 -3.57 -20.21 60.81
N GLN A 130 -3.67 -20.01 59.49
CA GLN A 130 -4.80 -20.51 58.66
C GLN A 130 -4.90 -22.04 58.63
N ARG A 131 -3.84 -22.77 59.01
CA ARG A 131 -3.85 -24.24 59.11
C ARG A 131 -4.23 -24.74 60.52
N GLY A 132 -4.75 -23.86 61.38
CA GLY A 132 -5.21 -24.21 62.73
C GLY A 132 -4.12 -24.16 63.81
N TYR A 133 -2.97 -23.55 63.51
CA TYR A 133 -1.94 -23.28 64.50
C TYR A 133 -2.11 -21.88 65.13
N SER A 134 -1.47 -21.65 66.27
CA SER A 134 -1.40 -20.34 66.90
C SER A 134 0.05 -19.92 67.14
N ILE A 135 0.30 -18.62 67.20
CA ILE A 135 1.59 -18.06 67.60
C ILE A 135 1.40 -17.44 68.99
N THR A 136 2.17 -17.92 69.97
CA THR A 136 2.07 -17.42 71.36
C THR A 136 3.30 -16.62 71.73
N THR A 137 3.11 -15.40 72.20
CA THR A 137 4.18 -14.49 72.65
C THR A 137 3.94 -14.04 74.08
N SER A 138 5.01 -13.71 74.81
CA SER A 138 4.89 -13.07 76.12
C SER A 138 4.40 -11.63 75.93
N LYS A 139 3.36 -11.22 76.65
CA LYS A 139 2.82 -9.86 76.59
C LYS A 139 3.82 -8.81 77.08
N GLN A 140 4.70 -9.20 78.00
CA GLN A 140 5.65 -8.29 78.64
C GLN A 140 6.91 -8.07 77.79
N THR A 141 7.40 -9.12 77.12
CA THR A 141 8.67 -9.05 76.37
C THR A 141 8.49 -9.12 74.86
N GLY A 142 7.29 -9.44 74.37
CA GLY A 142 7.02 -9.72 72.96
C GLY A 142 7.72 -10.97 72.42
N SER A 143 8.39 -11.75 73.28
CA SER A 143 9.18 -12.91 72.86
C SER A 143 8.31 -14.13 72.57
N LEU A 144 8.68 -14.90 71.56
CA LEU A 144 7.97 -16.11 71.16
C LEU A 144 8.13 -17.22 72.21
N VAL A 145 7.00 -17.75 72.70
CA VAL A 145 6.95 -18.88 73.62
C VAL A 145 6.97 -20.17 72.83
N ARG A 146 8.01 -20.98 72.99
CA ARG A 146 8.17 -22.25 72.25
C ARG A 146 8.11 -23.48 73.16
N ALA A 147 8.46 -23.32 74.43
CA ALA A 147 8.49 -24.39 75.41
C ALA A 147 7.97 -23.90 76.76
N ALA A 148 7.49 -24.84 77.59
CA ALA A 148 6.97 -24.52 78.92
C ALA A 148 7.97 -23.80 79.83
N LYS A 149 9.27 -23.94 79.59
CA LYS A 149 10.34 -23.24 80.33
C LYS A 149 10.45 -21.74 80.00
N ASP A 150 9.83 -21.31 78.90
CA ASP A 150 9.91 -19.92 78.43
C ASP A 150 8.91 -19.01 79.16
N VAL A 151 8.05 -19.58 80.02
CA VAL A 151 7.00 -18.86 80.74
C VAL A 151 6.98 -19.23 82.21
N ARG A 152 6.59 -18.28 83.07
CA ARG A 152 6.45 -18.49 84.52
C ARG A 152 4.99 -18.35 84.96
N PRO A 153 4.57 -19.03 86.05
CA PRO A 153 3.25 -18.81 86.63
C PRO A 153 3.01 -17.33 86.95
N GLY A 154 1.87 -16.82 86.51
CA GLY A 154 1.49 -15.41 86.66
C GLY A 154 1.83 -14.52 85.46
N GLU A 155 2.62 -14.99 84.48
CA GLU A 155 2.89 -14.24 83.26
C GLU A 155 1.69 -14.19 82.31
N GLU A 156 1.56 -13.08 81.59
CA GLU A 156 0.52 -12.87 80.57
C GLU A 156 1.06 -13.17 79.17
N LEU A 157 0.28 -13.90 78.38
CA LEU A 157 0.59 -14.34 77.03
C LEU A 157 -0.42 -13.75 76.05
N ILE A 158 0.06 -13.42 74.85
CA ILE A 158 -0.75 -13.09 73.69
C ILE A 158 -0.68 -14.28 72.73
N THR A 159 -1.84 -14.83 72.38
CA THR A 159 -1.97 -15.87 71.37
C THR A 159 -2.62 -15.27 70.13
N GLU A 160 -1.89 -15.25 69.03
CA GLU A 160 -2.40 -14.86 67.72
C GLU A 160 -2.95 -16.09 66.98
N LEU A 161 -4.20 -15.99 66.55
CA LEU A 161 -4.91 -16.97 65.72
C LEU A 161 -5.02 -16.47 64.27
N ALA A 162 -5.63 -17.28 63.41
CA ALA A 162 -5.97 -16.86 62.06
C ALA A 162 -6.80 -15.56 62.05
N ASP A 163 -6.68 -14.81 60.96
CA ASP A 163 -7.41 -13.55 60.72
C ASP A 163 -7.16 -12.47 61.79
N GLU A 164 -5.93 -12.41 62.32
CA GLU A 164 -5.47 -11.38 63.27
C GLU A 164 -6.24 -11.37 64.61
N ASN A 165 -6.85 -12.51 64.98
CA ASN A 165 -7.54 -12.65 66.26
C ASN A 165 -6.54 -12.86 67.40
N LEU A 166 -6.52 -11.93 68.36
CA LEU A 166 -5.63 -11.96 69.51
C LEU A 166 -6.37 -12.38 70.79
N ILE A 167 -5.81 -13.34 71.51
CA ILE A 167 -6.30 -13.81 72.81
C ILE A 167 -5.25 -13.53 73.88
N GLU A 168 -5.66 -12.85 74.95
CA GLU A 168 -4.84 -12.70 76.15
C GLU A 168 -5.13 -13.82 77.15
N SER A 169 -4.07 -14.38 77.73
CA SER A 169 -4.18 -15.48 78.69
C SER A 169 -3.11 -15.37 79.77
N LYS A 170 -3.36 -15.96 80.94
CA LYS A 170 -2.45 -15.92 82.09
C LYS A 170 -2.03 -17.32 82.49
N VAL A 171 -0.73 -17.53 82.72
CA VAL A 171 -0.17 -18.84 83.08
C VAL A 171 -0.53 -19.19 84.51
N ILE A 172 -1.19 -20.33 84.72
CA ILE A 172 -1.54 -20.87 86.04
C ILE A 172 -0.72 -22.14 86.26
N LYS A 173 -0.11 -22.28 87.43
CA LYS A 173 0.63 -23.50 87.80
C LYS A 173 -0.38 -24.61 88.11
N THR A 174 -0.38 -25.66 87.28
CA THR A 174 -1.17 -26.89 87.51
C THR A 174 -0.36 -27.87 88.33
#